data_AF-E5WZB8-F1
#
_entry.id   AF-E5WZB8-F1
#
_cell.length_a   1.000
_cell.length_b   1.000
_cell.length_c   1.000
_cell.angle_alpha   90.00
_cell.angle_beta   90.00
_cell.angle_gamma   90.00
#
_symmetry.space_group_name_H-M   'P 1'
#
loop_
_entity.id
_entity.type
_entity.pdbx_description
1 polymer ?
#
loop_
_entity_poly.entity_id
_entity_poly.type
_entity_poly.pdbx_seq_one_letter_code
_entity_poly.pdbx_strand_id
1 'polypeptide(L)'
;MRVKHILCLYKKYSKQKNIFHMNISKYLKISDESKSIKSIYISSDVFKRCYENLMDFEQRSLISHVIVNNIPFVFKDIPLLYEQIIQYLSDLLNIESGCIKLIGSAKTGFSVSPFPDYGKLFSDNSDLDFTIISETLFNQLCREYVSWRDAYSHNTISPKTDTEKKYWDCNVLLLKKILREDL
;
A
#
# COMPACT_ATOMS: atom_id res chain seq x y z
N MET A 1 8.69 0.75 1.51
CA MET A 1 8.75 1.43 0.20
C MET A 1 7.45 2.22 0.01
N ARG A 2 7.48 3.55 -0.15
CA ARG A 2 6.25 4.36 -0.28
C ARG A 2 5.59 4.07 -1.64
N VAL A 3 4.32 3.71 -1.64
CA VAL A 3 3.54 3.35 -2.85
C VAL A 3 3.51 4.46 -3.91
N LYS A 4 3.66 5.74 -3.49
CA LYS A 4 3.84 6.88 -4.41
C LYS A 4 5.05 6.71 -5.36
N HIS A 5 6.16 6.10 -4.91
CA HIS A 5 7.34 5.87 -5.77
C HIS A 5 7.15 4.67 -6.71
N ILE A 6 6.48 3.61 -6.27
CA ILE A 6 6.20 2.40 -7.07
C ILE A 6 5.24 2.75 -8.22
N LEU A 7 4.16 3.48 -7.92
CA LEU A 7 3.19 3.92 -8.93
C LEU A 7 3.79 4.86 -9.98
N CYS A 8 4.80 5.66 -9.61
CA CYS A 8 5.46 6.58 -10.53
C CYS A 8 6.31 5.83 -11.57
N LEU A 9 7.05 4.80 -11.12
CA LEU A 9 7.82 3.91 -12.01
C LEU A 9 6.89 3.05 -12.88
N TYR A 10 5.85 2.45 -12.27
CA TYR A 10 4.89 1.60 -12.97
C TYR A 10 4.07 2.35 -14.04
N LYS A 11 3.55 3.55 -13.74
CA LYS A 11 2.78 4.34 -14.73
C LYS A 11 3.60 4.78 -15.94
N LYS A 12 4.92 4.92 -15.81
CA LYS A 12 5.78 5.39 -16.91
C LYS A 12 6.16 4.25 -17.85
N TYR A 13 6.36 3.04 -17.33
CA TYR A 13 6.63 1.82 -18.11
C TYR A 13 5.36 1.14 -18.63
N SER A 14 4.23 1.26 -17.93
CA SER A 14 2.91 0.79 -18.38
C SER A 14 2.45 1.43 -19.70
N LYS A 15 3.00 2.57 -20.12
CA LYS A 15 2.72 3.14 -21.45
C LYS A 15 3.26 2.28 -22.62
N GLN A 16 4.13 1.29 -22.37
CA GLN A 16 4.70 0.42 -23.40
C GLN A 16 4.09 -0.99 -23.47
N LYS A 17 3.28 -1.40 -22.50
CA LYS A 17 2.49 -2.65 -22.57
C LYS A 17 1.01 -2.28 -22.48
N ASN A 18 0.18 -2.87 -23.36
CA ASN A 18 -1.29 -2.78 -23.33
C ASN A 18 -1.85 -3.28 -21.98
N ILE A 19 -1.68 -2.52 -20.92
CA ILE A 19 -2.41 -2.68 -19.67
C ILE A 19 -3.75 -2.01 -19.95
N PHE A 20 -4.81 -2.82 -20.01
CA PHE A 20 -6.18 -2.33 -20.03
C PHE A 20 -6.28 -1.15 -19.07
N HIS A 21 -6.80 -0.03 -19.54
CA HIS A 21 -6.88 1.21 -18.78
C HIS A 21 -7.85 1.03 -17.61
N MET A 22 -7.41 0.37 -16.54
CA MET A 22 -8.22 0.07 -15.37
C MET A 22 -8.62 1.38 -14.71
N ASN A 23 -9.93 1.64 -14.68
CA ASN A 23 -10.48 2.84 -14.11
C ASN A 23 -10.86 2.57 -12.64
N ILE A 24 -10.10 3.13 -11.71
CA ILE A 24 -10.36 3.03 -10.27
C ILE A 24 -11.79 3.45 -9.90
N SER A 25 -12.39 4.37 -10.66
CA SER A 25 -13.77 4.83 -10.42
C SER A 25 -14.80 3.71 -10.50
N LYS A 26 -14.51 2.61 -11.22
CA LYS A 26 -15.39 1.43 -11.23
C LYS A 26 -15.37 0.70 -9.88
N TYR A 27 -14.20 0.64 -9.23
CA TYR A 27 -14.00 -0.01 -7.94
C TYR A 27 -14.44 0.88 -6.76
N LEU A 28 -14.52 2.19 -6.94
CA LEU A 28 -15.02 3.11 -5.90
C LEU A 28 -16.55 3.25 -5.89
N LYS A 29 -17.24 2.76 -6.93
CA LYS A 29 -18.71 2.77 -6.98
C LYS A 29 -19.25 1.62 -6.12
N ILE A 30 -19.82 1.98 -4.98
CA ILE A 30 -20.42 1.07 -4.01
C ILE A 30 -21.95 1.10 -4.18
N SER A 31 -22.58 -0.07 -4.30
CA SER A 31 -24.05 -0.22 -4.35
C SER A 31 -24.68 -0.06 -2.95
N ASP A 32 -25.99 0.17 -2.88
CA ASP A 32 -26.66 0.31 -1.57
C ASP A 32 -26.69 -1.01 -0.78
N GLU A 33 -26.73 -2.16 -1.48
CA GLU A 33 -26.56 -3.48 -0.89
C GLU A 33 -25.16 -3.63 -0.26
N SER A 34 -24.14 -3.11 -0.94
CA SER A 34 -22.76 -3.14 -0.44
C SER A 34 -22.58 -2.26 0.81
N LYS A 35 -23.27 -1.11 0.89
CA LYS A 35 -23.30 -0.24 2.09
C LYS A 35 -24.06 -0.86 3.26
N SER A 36 -24.93 -1.83 3.00
CA SER A 36 -25.71 -2.52 4.04
C SER A 36 -24.87 -3.52 4.85
N ILE A 37 -23.69 -3.90 4.34
CA ILE A 37 -22.73 -4.78 5.00
C ILE A 37 -21.94 -3.95 6.04
N LYS A 38 -22.55 -3.77 7.21
CA LYS A 38 -22.01 -2.90 8.27
C LYS A 38 -21.28 -3.62 9.41
N SER A 39 -21.40 -4.95 9.52
CA SER A 39 -21.02 -5.65 10.76
C SER A 39 -20.02 -6.80 10.56
N ILE A 40 -18.75 -6.54 10.86
CA ILE A 40 -17.80 -7.55 11.36
C ILE A 40 -17.00 -6.99 12.58
N TYR A 41 -17.48 -5.92 13.22
CA TYR A 41 -16.75 -5.26 14.30
C TYR A 41 -17.09 -5.83 15.67
N ILE A 42 -16.03 -6.14 16.43
CA ILE A 42 -16.10 -6.28 17.89
C ILE A 42 -16.12 -4.88 18.51
N SER A 43 -17.04 -4.59 19.42
CA SER A 43 -17.03 -3.32 20.15
C SER A 43 -15.85 -3.26 21.12
N SER A 44 -15.45 -2.06 21.56
CA SER A 44 -14.36 -1.87 22.53
C SER A 44 -14.59 -2.66 23.83
N ASP A 45 -15.82 -2.69 24.33
CA ASP A 45 -16.18 -3.42 25.55
C ASP A 45 -16.10 -4.93 25.35
N VAL A 46 -16.49 -5.42 24.18
CA VAL A 46 -16.41 -6.84 23.84
C VAL A 46 -14.95 -7.25 23.63
N PHE A 47 -14.14 -6.40 22.98
CA PHE A 47 -12.71 -6.65 22.78
C PHE A 47 -11.96 -6.75 24.12
N LYS A 48 -12.12 -5.76 25.00
CA LYS A 48 -11.46 -5.74 26.31
C LYS A 48 -11.84 -6.97 27.12
N ARG A 49 -13.15 -7.24 27.22
CA ARG A 49 -13.67 -8.42 27.92
C ARG A 49 -13.13 -9.72 27.33
N CYS A 50 -13.09 -9.87 26.00
CA CYS A 50 -12.53 -11.07 25.38
C CYS A 50 -11.03 -11.17 25.68
N TYR A 51 -10.25 -10.11 25.47
CA TYR A 51 -8.80 -10.13 25.68
C TYR A 51 -8.42 -10.52 27.13
N GLU A 52 -9.12 -9.96 28.13
CA GLU A 52 -8.87 -10.25 29.55
C GLU A 52 -9.21 -11.70 29.95
N ASN A 53 -10.09 -12.38 29.22
CA ASN A 53 -10.58 -13.73 29.54
C ASN A 53 -10.05 -14.83 28.61
N LEU A 54 -9.35 -14.48 27.52
CA LEU A 54 -8.76 -15.42 26.58
C LEU A 54 -7.36 -15.87 27.02
N MET A 55 -6.97 -17.09 26.65
CA MET A 55 -5.62 -17.58 26.92
C MET A 55 -4.60 -17.02 25.90
N ASP A 56 -3.31 -17.03 26.25
CA ASP A 56 -2.21 -16.38 25.50
C ASP A 56 -2.23 -16.55 23.97
N PHE A 57 -2.48 -17.77 23.47
CA PHE A 57 -2.49 -18.03 22.02
C PHE A 57 -3.75 -17.45 21.34
N GLU A 58 -4.87 -17.41 22.05
CA GLU A 58 -6.13 -16.82 21.59
C GLU A 58 -6.06 -15.30 21.64
N GLN A 59 -5.37 -14.72 22.63
CA GLN A 59 -5.09 -13.28 22.68
C GLN A 59 -4.30 -12.82 21.45
N ARG A 60 -3.25 -13.56 21.06
CA ARG A 60 -2.49 -13.28 19.83
C ARG A 60 -3.36 -13.42 18.58
N SER A 61 -4.26 -14.41 18.55
CA SER A 61 -5.20 -14.61 17.46
C SER A 61 -6.23 -13.47 17.38
N LEU A 62 -6.73 -13.00 18.52
CA LEU A 62 -7.62 -11.84 18.63
C LEU A 62 -6.91 -10.55 18.19
N ILE A 63 -5.67 -10.31 18.63
CA ILE A 63 -4.85 -9.18 18.17
C ILE A 63 -4.63 -9.27 16.65
N SER A 64 -4.26 -10.44 16.14
CA SER A 64 -4.06 -10.63 14.70
C SER A 64 -5.35 -10.37 13.93
N HIS A 65 -6.49 -10.89 14.41
CA HIS A 65 -7.80 -10.66 13.80
C HIS A 65 -8.19 -9.17 13.82
N VAL A 66 -8.11 -8.51 14.97
CA VAL A 66 -8.65 -7.15 15.19
C VAL A 66 -7.70 -6.05 14.76
N ILE A 67 -6.38 -6.26 14.85
CA ILE A 67 -5.37 -5.25 14.54
C ILE A 67 -4.75 -5.49 13.17
N VAL A 68 -4.38 -6.73 12.85
CA VAL A 68 -3.69 -7.04 11.59
C VAL A 68 -4.71 -7.20 10.45
N ASN A 69 -5.71 -8.06 10.64
CA ASN A 69 -6.62 -8.49 9.58
C ASN A 69 -7.94 -7.71 9.51
N ASN A 70 -8.26 -6.93 10.53
CA ASN A 70 -9.52 -6.18 10.55
C ASN A 70 -9.54 -5.07 9.50
N ILE A 71 -10.74 -4.67 9.14
CA ILE A 71 -10.98 -3.57 8.23
C ILE A 71 -10.39 -2.28 8.82
N PRO A 72 -9.62 -1.51 8.03
CA PRO A 72 -9.04 -0.25 8.48
C PRO A 72 -10.04 0.77 9.02
N PHE A 73 -9.62 1.60 9.99
CA PHE A 73 -10.46 2.64 10.59
C PHE A 73 -11.19 3.51 9.56
N VAL A 74 -10.50 3.93 8.49
CA VAL A 74 -11.09 4.78 7.44
C VAL A 74 -12.26 4.10 6.70
N PHE A 75 -12.28 2.77 6.66
CA PHE A 75 -13.31 1.98 5.98
C PHE A 75 -14.33 1.38 6.95
N LYS A 76 -14.36 1.86 8.20
CA LYS A 76 -15.24 1.29 9.24
C LYS A 76 -16.73 1.32 8.90
N ASP A 77 -17.15 2.33 8.15
CA ASP A 77 -18.55 2.54 7.79
C ASP A 77 -18.92 1.82 6.47
N ILE A 78 -17.93 1.52 5.62
CA ILE A 78 -18.12 0.80 4.35
C ILE A 78 -16.97 -0.20 4.14
N PRO A 79 -16.94 -1.32 4.88
CA PRO A 79 -15.89 -2.32 4.81
C PRO A 79 -15.59 -2.86 3.41
N LEU A 80 -16.63 -3.09 2.62
CA LEU A 80 -16.48 -3.68 1.29
C LEU A 80 -15.70 -2.77 0.33
N LEU A 81 -15.70 -1.45 0.58
CA LEU A 81 -14.87 -0.52 -0.19
C LEU A 81 -13.37 -0.77 0.00
N TYR A 82 -12.96 -1.19 1.20
CA TYR A 82 -11.57 -1.59 1.43
C TYR A 82 -11.20 -2.78 0.55
N GLU A 83 -12.02 -3.83 0.54
CA GLU A 83 -11.78 -5.03 -0.27
C GLU A 83 -11.76 -4.71 -1.78
N GLN A 84 -12.62 -3.80 -2.26
CA GLN A 84 -12.59 -3.34 -3.65
C GLN A 84 -11.32 -2.56 -4.00
N ILE A 85 -10.79 -1.75 -3.08
CA ILE A 85 -9.50 -1.06 -3.28
C ILE A 85 -8.35 -2.07 -3.30
N ILE A 86 -8.37 -3.06 -2.41
CA ILE A 86 -7.37 -4.14 -2.41
C ILE A 86 -7.45 -4.93 -3.72
N GLN A 87 -8.65 -5.27 -4.20
CA GLN A 87 -8.85 -5.93 -5.48
C GLN A 87 -8.31 -5.09 -6.65
N TYR A 88 -8.61 -3.79 -6.67
CA TYR A 88 -8.06 -2.88 -7.68
C TYR A 88 -6.53 -2.89 -7.71
N LEU A 89 -5.88 -2.82 -6.54
CA LEU A 89 -4.42 -2.83 -6.44
C LEU A 89 -3.84 -4.20 -6.81
N SER A 90 -4.51 -5.29 -6.44
CA SER A 90 -4.15 -6.67 -6.80
C SER A 90 -4.17 -6.86 -8.32
N ASP A 91 -5.28 -6.47 -8.97
CA ASP A 91 -5.44 -6.51 -10.43
C ASP A 91 -4.41 -5.62 -11.14
N LEU A 92 -4.18 -4.39 -10.62
CA LEU A 92 -3.26 -3.41 -11.22
C LEU A 92 -1.82 -3.89 -11.19
N LEU A 93 -1.40 -4.48 -10.07
CA LEU A 93 -0.03 -4.93 -9.85
C LEU A 93 0.18 -6.40 -10.26
N ASN A 94 -0.91 -7.10 -10.59
CA ASN A 94 -0.93 -8.53 -10.86
C ASN A 94 -0.27 -9.34 -9.71
N ILE A 95 -0.72 -9.09 -8.48
CA ILE A 95 -0.26 -9.77 -7.25
C ILE A 95 -1.46 -10.23 -6.43
N GLU A 96 -1.27 -11.17 -5.51
CA GLU A 96 -2.33 -11.60 -4.61
C GLU A 96 -2.76 -10.48 -3.65
N SER A 97 -4.07 -10.35 -3.41
CA SER A 97 -4.64 -9.39 -2.45
C SER A 97 -4.02 -9.48 -1.05
N GLY A 98 -3.62 -10.70 -0.63
CA GLY A 98 -2.96 -10.93 0.66
C GLY A 98 -1.63 -10.21 0.84
N CYS A 99 -0.96 -9.87 -0.27
CA CYS A 99 0.29 -9.11 -0.29
C CYS A 99 0.11 -7.63 0.02
N ILE A 100 -1.13 -7.12 0.05
CA ILE A 100 -1.43 -5.70 0.13
C ILE A 100 -2.05 -5.39 1.49
N LYS A 101 -1.48 -4.43 2.22
CA LYS A 101 -1.96 -4.03 3.56
C LYS A 101 -2.01 -2.51 3.68
N LEU A 102 -3.12 -1.96 4.16
CA LEU A 102 -3.18 -0.56 4.59
C LEU A 102 -2.49 -0.41 5.96
N ILE A 103 -1.63 0.60 6.06
CA ILE A 103 -0.89 0.96 7.27
C ILE A 103 -1.09 2.44 7.60
N GLY A 104 -0.46 2.92 8.67
CA GLY A 104 -0.51 4.33 9.05
C GLY A 104 -1.85 4.74 9.64
N SER A 105 -2.08 6.06 9.69
CA SER A 105 -3.22 6.65 10.40
C SER A 105 -4.58 6.21 9.85
N ALA A 106 -4.68 5.88 8.55
CA ALA A 106 -5.89 5.35 7.95
C ALA A 106 -6.28 3.96 8.49
N LYS A 107 -5.28 3.17 8.90
CA LYS A 107 -5.48 1.86 9.54
C LYS A 107 -5.91 2.01 11.00
N THR A 108 -5.25 2.87 11.75
CA THR A 108 -5.37 2.99 13.21
C THR A 108 -6.35 4.06 13.70
N GLY A 109 -6.72 5.02 12.85
CA GLY A 109 -7.52 6.21 13.19
C GLY A 109 -6.70 7.39 13.72
N PHE A 110 -5.40 7.22 13.95
CA PHE A 110 -4.46 8.25 14.37
C PHE A 110 -3.03 7.89 13.97
N SER A 111 -2.17 8.88 13.82
CA SER A 111 -0.77 8.70 13.45
C SER A 111 0.02 8.01 14.56
N VAL A 112 0.71 6.93 14.19
CA VAL A 112 1.70 6.24 15.03
C VAL A 112 3.14 6.65 14.67
N SER A 113 3.31 7.66 13.82
CA SER A 113 4.62 8.20 13.50
C SER A 113 5.25 8.84 14.75
N PRO A 114 6.59 8.84 14.87
CA PRO A 114 7.26 9.52 15.98
C PRO A 114 6.92 11.01 16.05
N PHE A 115 7.34 11.65 17.15
CA PHE A 115 7.21 13.09 17.34
C PHE A 115 7.69 13.88 16.10
N PRO A 116 6.96 14.92 15.66
CA PRO A 116 5.81 15.55 16.33
C PRO A 116 4.44 14.94 15.96
N ASP A 117 4.38 13.98 15.06
CA ASP A 117 3.12 13.57 14.43
C ASP A 117 2.34 12.50 15.22
N TYR A 118 2.89 11.96 16.31
CA TYR A 118 2.22 10.94 17.11
C TYR A 118 0.88 11.42 17.66
N GLY A 119 -0.17 10.60 17.55
CA GLY A 119 -1.50 10.90 18.08
C GLY A 119 -2.35 11.82 17.21
N LYS A 120 -1.80 12.40 16.13
CA LYS A 120 -2.57 13.21 15.18
C LYS A 120 -3.70 12.38 14.56
N LEU A 121 -4.94 12.83 14.69
CA LEU A 121 -6.12 12.10 14.22
C LEU A 121 -6.13 11.96 12.69
N PHE A 122 -6.64 10.83 12.21
CA PHE A 122 -6.97 10.66 10.80
C PHE A 122 -8.10 11.61 10.39
N SER A 123 -8.00 12.20 9.21
CA SER A 123 -8.98 13.14 8.68
C SER A 123 -9.09 12.99 7.16
N ASP A 124 -10.03 13.70 6.53
CA ASP A 124 -10.21 13.70 5.08
C ASP A 124 -8.97 14.22 4.31
N ASN A 125 -8.06 14.91 5.00
CA ASN A 125 -6.79 15.39 4.44
C ASN A 125 -5.62 14.38 4.64
N SER A 126 -5.88 13.24 5.26
CA SER A 126 -4.87 12.20 5.51
C SER A 126 -4.70 11.30 4.28
N ASP A 127 -3.44 11.00 3.94
CA ASP A 127 -3.12 10.03 2.87
C ASP A 127 -3.52 8.59 3.27
N LEU A 128 -3.74 7.74 2.26
CA LEU A 128 -3.86 6.29 2.42
C LEU A 128 -2.52 5.62 2.12
N ASP A 129 -1.86 5.09 3.14
CA ASP A 129 -0.56 4.42 3.02
C ASP A 129 -0.73 2.91 2.90
N PHE A 130 -0.39 2.36 1.73
CA PHE A 130 -0.35 0.92 1.51
C PHE A 130 1.08 0.38 1.59
N THR A 131 1.23 -0.84 2.07
CA THR A 131 2.44 -1.65 1.99
C THR A 131 2.16 -2.87 1.13
N ILE A 132 3.14 -3.24 0.30
CA ILE A 132 3.08 -4.39 -0.59
C ILE A 132 4.24 -5.33 -0.23
N ILE A 133 3.92 -6.60 0.03
CA ILE A 133 4.88 -7.65 0.37
C ILE A 133 4.73 -8.76 -0.68
N SER A 134 5.53 -8.67 -1.74
CA SER A 134 5.55 -9.65 -2.84
C SER A 134 6.97 -9.79 -3.36
N GLU A 135 7.54 -10.99 -3.20
CA GLU A 135 8.88 -11.30 -3.71
C GLU A 135 8.92 -11.21 -5.25
N THR A 136 7.89 -11.74 -5.92
CA THR A 136 7.80 -11.71 -7.39
C THR A 136 7.83 -10.28 -7.92
N LEU A 137 6.99 -9.39 -7.35
CA LEU A 137 6.97 -7.98 -7.74
C LEU A 137 8.28 -7.28 -7.39
N PHE A 138 8.85 -7.56 -6.21
CA PHE A 138 10.14 -6.99 -5.81
C PHE A 138 11.25 -7.37 -6.81
N ASN A 139 11.39 -8.64 -7.14
CA ASN A 139 12.38 -9.14 -8.09
C ASN A 139 12.17 -8.56 -9.50
N GLN A 140 10.92 -8.36 -9.92
CA GLN A 140 10.61 -7.68 -11.17
C GLN A 140 11.09 -6.22 -11.14
N LEU A 141 10.77 -5.47 -10.08
CA LEU A 141 11.20 -4.08 -9.93
C LEU A 141 12.72 -3.93 -9.88
N CYS A 142 13.44 -4.88 -9.26
CA CYS A 142 14.91 -4.91 -9.28
C CYS A 142 15.45 -5.03 -10.71
N ARG A 143 14.91 -5.96 -11.52
CA ARG A 143 15.32 -6.12 -12.91
C ARG A 143 15.01 -4.88 -13.76
N GLU A 144 13.83 -4.29 -13.55
CA GLU A 144 13.44 -3.04 -14.23
C GLU A 144 14.36 -1.88 -13.84
N TYR A 145 14.72 -1.77 -12.57
CA TYR A 145 15.68 -0.78 -12.09
C TYR A 145 17.05 -0.94 -12.74
N VAL A 146 17.61 -2.15 -12.78
CA VAL A 146 18.90 -2.43 -13.44
C VAL A 146 18.85 -2.03 -14.90
N SER A 147 17.81 -2.47 -15.63
CA SER A 147 17.63 -2.14 -17.04
C SER A 147 17.52 -0.63 -17.28
N TRP A 148 16.72 0.07 -16.47
CA TRP A 148 16.58 1.52 -16.56
C TRP A 148 17.87 2.25 -16.22
N ARG A 149 18.57 1.86 -15.15
CA ARG A 149 19.84 2.45 -14.71
C ARG A 149 20.90 2.31 -15.80
N ASP A 150 21.04 1.13 -16.37
CA ASP A 150 22.03 0.86 -17.40
C ASP A 150 21.71 1.67 -18.67
N ALA A 151 20.44 1.72 -19.09
CA ALA A 151 20.02 2.55 -20.22
C ALA A 151 20.29 4.04 -19.97
N TYR A 152 20.09 4.53 -18.74
CA TYR A 152 20.37 5.92 -18.38
C TYR A 152 21.88 6.19 -18.35
N SER A 153 22.68 5.28 -17.79
CA SER A 153 24.13 5.43 -17.64
C SER A 153 24.86 5.40 -18.99
N HIS A 154 24.33 4.63 -19.96
CA HIS A 154 24.83 4.58 -21.33
C HIS A 154 24.21 5.65 -22.26
N ASN A 155 23.44 6.60 -21.71
CA ASN A 155 22.76 7.66 -22.47
C ASN A 155 21.78 7.15 -23.55
N THR A 156 21.28 5.92 -23.44
CA THR A 156 20.24 5.35 -24.31
C THR A 156 18.88 6.00 -24.04
N ILE A 157 18.65 6.45 -22.81
CA ILE A 157 17.50 7.24 -22.40
C ILE A 157 17.96 8.51 -21.69
N SER A 158 17.20 9.59 -21.83
CA SER A 158 17.52 10.88 -21.21
C SER A 158 16.29 11.49 -20.52
N PRO A 159 16.49 12.20 -19.40
CA PRO A 159 15.42 12.93 -18.73
C PRO A 159 14.95 14.09 -19.62
N LYS A 160 13.65 14.36 -19.59
CA LYS A 160 13.01 15.43 -20.39
C LYS A 160 13.03 16.80 -19.71
N THR A 161 13.27 16.82 -18.40
CA THR A 161 13.25 18.04 -17.57
C THR A 161 14.36 17.97 -16.52
N ASP A 162 14.81 19.12 -16.03
CA ASP A 162 15.81 19.21 -14.96
C ASP A 162 15.33 18.54 -13.67
N THR A 163 14.03 18.67 -13.37
CA THR A 163 13.39 17.99 -12.24
C THR A 163 13.50 16.48 -12.37
N GLU A 164 13.24 15.94 -13.57
CA GLU A 164 13.37 14.51 -13.83
C GLU A 164 14.82 14.06 -13.69
N LYS A 165 15.77 14.82 -14.27
CA LYS A 165 17.20 14.54 -14.15
C LYS A 165 17.63 14.44 -12.70
N LYS A 166 17.24 15.43 -11.87
CA LYS A 166 17.51 15.45 -10.44
C LYS A 166 17.01 14.17 -9.75
N TYR A 167 15.78 13.74 -10.03
CA TYR A 167 15.24 12.51 -9.43
C TYR A 167 15.95 11.26 -9.93
N TRP A 168 16.29 11.19 -11.21
CA TRP A 168 16.99 10.06 -11.80
C TRP A 168 18.39 9.90 -11.20
N ASP A 169 19.15 11.00 -11.12
CA ASP A 169 20.48 11.03 -10.50
C ASP A 169 20.42 10.57 -9.03
N CYS A 170 19.43 11.03 -8.27
CA CYS A 170 19.21 10.56 -6.89
C CYS A 170 18.85 9.08 -6.82
N ASN A 171 17.99 8.59 -7.71
CA ASN A 171 17.49 7.22 -7.69
C ASN A 171 18.60 6.20 -8.02
N VAL A 172 19.51 6.51 -8.96
CA VAL A 172 20.65 5.66 -9.29
C VAL A 172 21.48 5.35 -8.03
N LEU A 173 21.76 6.37 -7.22
CA LEU A 173 22.56 6.20 -6.01
C LEU A 173 21.77 5.52 -4.88
N LEU A 174 20.54 5.99 -4.64
CA LEU A 174 19.72 5.53 -3.53
C LEU A 174 19.31 4.06 -3.69
N LEU A 175 18.86 3.66 -4.87
CA LEU A 175 18.35 2.32 -5.09
C LEU A 175 19.47 1.29 -5.14
N LYS A 176 20.65 1.63 -5.68
CA LYS A 176 21.85 0.79 -5.58
C LYS A 176 22.15 0.42 -4.12
N LYS A 177 22.13 1.41 -3.22
CA LYS A 177 22.37 1.21 -1.79
C LYS A 177 21.28 0.36 -1.12
N ILE A 178 20.00 0.61 -1.43
CA ILE A 178 18.86 -0.10 -0.83
C ILE A 178 18.84 -1.58 -1.24
N LEU A 179 19.12 -1.85 -2.51
CA LEU A 179 19.10 -3.20 -3.08
C LEU A 179 20.33 -4.04 -2.68
N ARG A 180 21.32 -3.44 -2.01
CA ARG A 180 22.61 -4.07 -1.66
C ARG A 180 23.21 -4.82 -2.85
N GLU A 181 23.25 -4.16 -4.01
CA GLU A 181 24.01 -4.66 -5.15
C GLU A 181 25.51 -4.49 -4.86
N ASP A 182 26.05 -5.42 -4.07
CA ASP A 182 27.47 -5.81 -4.06
C ASP A 182 27.69 -7.11 -4.87
N LEU A 183 26.80 -7.38 -5.84
CA LEU A 183 27.02 -8.37 -6.91
C LEU A 183 27.93 -7.78 -7.98
#